data_AF-A0A100VYX2-F1
#
_entry.id   AF-A0A100VYX2-F1
#
_cell.length_a   1.000
_cell.length_b   1.000
_cell.length_c   1.000
_cell.angle_alpha   90.00
_cell.angle_beta   90.00
_cell.angle_gamma   90.00
#
_symmetry.space_group_name_H-M   'P 1'
#
loop_
_entity.id
_entity.type
_entity.pdbx_description
1 polymer ?
#
loop_
_entity_poly.entity_id
_entity_poly.type
_entity_poly.pdbx_seq_one_letter_code
_entity_poly.pdbx_strand_id
1 'polypeptide(L)'
;MSAYPGIVRAPIPDAGATLAAAMLPRVDELAQVLVDRIRDNIEVYRSDDVVPPDDLYTSCRTNLEFMIRHVAHEPWLDLDAPRQTGRRRAEQGVPLAMVQTAFRHSFACMWEMIVTEAARTDTGHRR
;
A
#
# COMPACT_ATOMS: atom_id res chain seq x y z
N MET A 1 -46.62 3.42 -9.04
CA MET A 1 -45.52 3.25 -10.02
C MET A 1 -44.85 4.60 -10.22
N SER A 2 -43.76 4.86 -9.49
CA SER A 2 -42.92 6.06 -9.67
C SER A 2 -41.48 5.64 -9.38
N ALA A 3 -40.70 5.46 -10.44
CA ALA A 3 -39.29 5.13 -10.34
C ALA A 3 -38.51 6.43 -10.06
N TYR A 4 -37.76 6.45 -8.97
CA TYR A 4 -36.70 7.44 -8.79
C TYR A 4 -35.63 7.17 -9.87
N PRO A 5 -35.22 8.17 -10.67
CA PRO A 5 -34.10 8.00 -11.57
C PRO A 5 -32.85 7.89 -10.70
N GLY A 6 -32.39 6.66 -10.49
CA GLY A 6 -31.06 6.42 -9.93
C GLY A 6 -30.05 7.11 -10.83
N ILE A 7 -29.24 7.99 -10.25
CA ILE A 7 -28.04 8.52 -10.90
C ILE A 7 -27.17 7.30 -11.20
N VAL A 8 -27.29 6.76 -12.42
CA VAL A 8 -26.29 5.84 -12.95
C VAL A 8 -25.07 6.69 -13.21
N ARG A 9 -24.19 6.78 -12.20
CA ARG A 9 -22.85 7.34 -12.40
C ARG A 9 -22.22 6.48 -13.49
N ALA A 10 -21.89 7.08 -14.64
CA ALA A 10 -21.12 6.39 -15.66
C ALA A 10 -19.92 5.69 -14.99
N PRO A 11 -19.53 4.47 -15.41
CA PRO A 11 -18.34 3.84 -14.86
C PRO A 11 -17.21 4.85 -14.99
N ILE A 12 -16.62 5.21 -13.85
CA ILE A 12 -15.43 6.05 -13.84
C ILE A 12 -14.42 5.26 -14.68
N PRO A 13 -13.77 5.87 -15.70
CA PRO A 13 -12.58 5.28 -16.31
C PRO A 13 -11.71 4.71 -15.19
N ASP A 14 -11.27 3.45 -15.30
CA ASP A 14 -10.79 2.65 -14.16
C ASP A 14 -10.06 3.51 -13.12
N ALA A 15 -10.80 3.84 -12.05
CA ALA A 15 -10.33 4.79 -11.04
C ALA A 15 -9.11 4.22 -10.33
N GLY A 16 -9.05 2.89 -10.19
CA GLY A 16 -7.91 2.17 -9.66
C GLY A 16 -6.69 2.32 -10.56
N ALA A 17 -6.84 2.14 -11.87
CA ALA A 17 -5.76 2.36 -12.83
C ALA A 17 -5.27 3.82 -12.85
N THR A 18 -6.20 4.78 -12.75
CA THR A 18 -5.86 6.21 -12.69
C THR A 18 -5.04 6.55 -11.44
N LEU A 19 -5.47 6.05 -10.27
CA LEU A 19 -4.75 6.23 -9.01
C LEU A 19 -3.38 5.56 -9.05
N ALA A 20 -3.31 4.33 -9.54
CA ALA A 20 -2.05 3.60 -9.64
C ALA A 20 -1.05 4.29 -10.57
N ALA A 21 -1.51 4.83 -11.71
CA ALA A 21 -0.66 5.60 -12.62
C ALA A 21 -0.07 6.87 -11.96
N ALA A 22 -0.78 7.49 -11.01
CA ALA A 22 -0.29 8.63 -10.25
C ALA A 22 0.64 8.23 -9.09
N MET A 23 0.42 7.07 -8.48
CA MET A 23 1.17 6.61 -7.29
C MET A 23 2.44 5.84 -7.63
N LEU A 24 2.46 5.00 -8.68
CA LEU A 24 3.61 4.16 -9.04
C LEU A 24 4.90 4.95 -9.29
N PRO A 25 4.90 6.11 -9.97
CA PRO A 25 6.12 6.92 -10.13
C PRO A 25 6.70 7.44 -8.82
N ARG A 26 5.90 7.44 -7.74
CA ARG A 26 6.26 7.91 -6.40
C ARG A 26 6.39 6.77 -5.39
N VAL A 27 6.48 5.52 -5.85
CA VAL A 27 6.49 4.36 -4.96
C VAL A 27 7.64 4.39 -3.96
N ASP A 28 8.81 4.92 -4.32
CA ASP A 28 9.95 5.07 -3.40
C ASP A 28 9.66 6.08 -2.28
N GLU A 29 9.07 7.24 -2.62
CA GLU A 29 8.64 8.25 -1.64
C GLU A 29 7.59 7.67 -0.68
N LEU A 30 6.58 6.98 -1.23
CA LEU A 30 5.51 6.37 -0.44
C LEU A 30 6.01 5.19 0.41
N ALA A 31 7.01 4.45 -0.08
CA ALA A 31 7.66 3.39 0.69
C ALA A 31 8.39 3.95 1.90
N GLN A 32 9.05 5.11 1.77
CA GLN A 32 9.69 5.77 2.91
C GLN A 32 8.66 6.16 3.98
N VAL A 33 7.52 6.74 3.58
CA VAL A 33 6.41 7.04 4.49
C VAL A 33 5.93 5.79 5.23
N LEU A 34 5.87 4.65 4.54
CA LEU A 34 5.49 3.37 5.14
C LEU A 34 6.53 2.85 6.15
N VAL A 35 7.82 2.96 5.81
CA VAL A 35 8.93 2.60 6.70
C VAL A 35 8.88 3.42 7.98
N ASP A 36 8.75 4.74 7.86
CA ASP A 36 8.70 5.66 9.00
C ASP A 36 7.49 5.31 9.89
N ARG A 37 6.31 5.09 9.29
CA ARG A 37 5.11 4.66 10.02
C ARG A 37 5.34 3.37 10.82
N ILE A 38 5.98 2.37 10.23
CA ILE A 38 6.25 1.09 10.91
C ILE A 38 7.21 1.29 12.08
N ARG A 39 8.32 2.02 11.86
CA ARG A 39 9.36 2.28 12.88
C ARG A 39 8.85 3.10 14.06
N ASP A 40 7.97 4.06 13.79
CA ASP A 40 7.37 4.88 14.83
C ASP A 40 6.44 4.07 15.74
N ASN A 41 5.72 3.10 15.18
CA ASN A 41 4.63 2.41 15.89
C ASN A 41 5.01 1.03 16.43
N ILE A 42 6.11 0.41 15.97
CA ILE A 42 6.40 -0.99 16.27
C ILE A 42 7.86 -1.19 16.69
N GLU A 43 8.06 -1.52 17.95
CA GLU A 43 9.38 -1.58 18.60
C GLU A 43 10.39 -2.50 17.89
N VAL A 44 9.98 -3.70 17.47
CA VAL A 44 10.87 -4.67 16.80
C VAL A 44 11.43 -4.17 15.46
N TYR A 45 10.77 -3.17 14.85
CA TYR A 45 11.23 -2.55 13.59
C TYR A 45 11.99 -1.24 13.84
N ARG A 46 11.99 -0.73 15.08
CA ARG A 46 12.70 0.50 15.46
C ARG A 46 14.18 0.23 15.71
N SER A 47 14.51 -0.94 16.25
CA SER A 47 15.89 -1.42 16.33
C SER A 47 16.32 -1.98 14.97
N ASP A 48 17.56 -1.69 14.59
CA ASP A 48 18.19 -2.19 13.37
C ASP A 48 18.75 -3.63 13.53
N ASP A 49 18.60 -4.23 14.72
CA ASP A 49 19.21 -5.51 15.08
C ASP A 49 18.46 -6.71 14.46
N VAL A 50 17.13 -6.68 14.45
CA VAL A 50 16.29 -7.82 14.01
C VAL A 50 15.94 -7.71 12.53
N VAL A 51 15.60 -6.48 12.10
CA VAL A 51 15.25 -6.19 10.70
C VAL A 51 16.15 -5.07 10.21
N PRO A 52 17.14 -5.36 9.35
CA PRO A 52 18.02 -4.33 8.81
C PRO A 52 17.23 -3.25 8.06
N PRO A 53 17.66 -1.96 8.13
CA PRO A 53 16.95 -0.85 7.49
C PRO A 53 16.67 -1.05 6.00
N ASP A 54 17.68 -1.51 5.26
CA ASP A 54 17.58 -1.75 3.81
C ASP A 54 16.61 -2.89 3.49
N ASP A 55 16.53 -3.91 4.35
CA ASP A 55 15.57 -5.00 4.20
C ASP A 55 14.14 -4.55 4.51
N LEU A 56 13.96 -3.71 5.54
CA LEU A 56 12.66 -3.11 5.83
C LEU A 56 12.20 -2.22 4.67
N TYR A 57 13.06 -1.34 4.16
CA TYR A 57 12.77 -0.49 3.00
C TYR A 57 12.42 -1.33 1.77
N THR A 58 13.25 -2.32 1.43
CA THR A 58 13.02 -3.18 0.27
C THR A 58 11.68 -3.92 0.37
N SER A 59 11.37 -4.49 1.54
CA SER A 59 10.07 -5.13 1.78
C SER A 59 8.90 -4.15 1.68
N CYS A 60 9.02 -2.95 2.23
CA CYS A 60 7.97 -1.93 2.15
C CYS A 60 7.73 -1.51 0.69
N ARG A 61 8.79 -1.21 -0.06
CA ARG A 61 8.73 -0.79 -1.46
C ARG A 61 8.08 -1.85 -2.35
N THR A 62 8.54 -3.10 -2.27
CA THR A 62 8.02 -4.18 -3.13
C THR A 62 6.58 -4.57 -2.80
N ASN A 63 6.22 -4.60 -1.52
CA ASN A 63 4.82 -4.88 -1.14
C ASN A 63 3.90 -3.71 -1.49
N LEU A 64 4.36 -2.47 -1.32
CA LEU A 64 3.57 -1.30 -1.70
C LEU A 64 3.33 -1.27 -3.22
N GLU A 65 4.37 -1.51 -4.02
CA GLU A 65 4.24 -1.65 -5.47
C GLU A 65 3.22 -2.74 -5.84
N PHE A 66 3.36 -3.93 -5.25
CA PHE A 66 2.44 -5.06 -5.43
C PHE A 66 0.98 -4.68 -5.13
N MET A 67 0.74 -3.96 -4.03
CA MET A 67 -0.61 -3.56 -3.64
C MET A 67 -1.16 -2.43 -4.54
N ILE A 68 -0.34 -1.47 -4.98
CA ILE A 68 -0.77 -0.42 -5.92
C ILE A 68 -1.15 -1.03 -7.28
N ARG A 69 -0.40 -2.01 -7.78
CA ARG A 69 -0.74 -2.74 -9.00
C ARG A 69 -2.05 -3.53 -8.86
N HIS A 70 -2.34 -4.07 -7.67
CA HIS A 70 -3.63 -4.69 -7.38
C HIS A 70 -4.79 -3.70 -7.44
N VAL A 71 -4.58 -2.46 -6.98
CA VAL A 71 -5.58 -1.38 -7.12
C VAL A 71 -5.83 -1.07 -8.59
N ALA A 72 -4.82 -1.17 -9.45
CA ALA A 72 -4.95 -1.00 -10.90
C ALA A 72 -5.67 -2.17 -11.62
N HIS A 73 -6.09 -3.20 -10.89
CA HIS A 73 -6.63 -4.44 -11.46
C HIS A 73 -5.70 -5.08 -12.51
N GLU A 74 -4.37 -4.90 -12.38
CA GLU A 74 -3.40 -5.54 -13.26
C GLU A 74 -3.57 -7.08 -13.16
N PRO A 75 -3.72 -7.78 -14.29
CA PRO A 75 -3.94 -9.22 -14.27
C PRO A 75 -2.63 -9.96 -13.91
N TRP A 76 -2.77 -11.15 -13.32
CA TRP A 76 -1.65 -12.08 -13.07
C TRP A 76 -0.62 -11.65 -12.03
N LEU A 77 -0.97 -10.81 -11.06
CA LEU A 77 -0.07 -10.47 -9.96
C LEU A 77 0.10 -11.67 -9.01
N ASP A 78 1.32 -12.20 -8.93
CA ASP A 78 1.69 -13.26 -8.00
C ASP A 78 1.89 -12.74 -6.57
N LEU A 79 1.90 -13.64 -5.60
CA LEU A 79 2.11 -13.30 -4.19
C LEU A 79 3.60 -13.31 -3.79
N ASP A 80 4.53 -13.14 -4.73
CA ASP A 80 5.95 -13.42 -4.44
C ASP A 80 6.56 -12.37 -3.51
N ALA A 81 6.25 -11.08 -3.68
CA ALA A 81 6.69 -10.02 -2.77
C ALA A 81 6.24 -10.23 -1.30
N PRO A 82 4.94 -10.47 -1.01
CA PRO A 82 4.50 -10.76 0.35
C PRO A 82 5.03 -12.11 0.88
N ARG A 83 5.16 -13.14 0.03
CA ARG A 83 5.77 -14.43 0.42
C ARG A 83 7.24 -14.27 0.83
N GLN A 84 8.01 -13.54 0.05
CA GLN A 84 9.42 -13.29 0.33
C GLN A 84 9.57 -12.50 1.65
N THR A 85 8.72 -11.49 1.87
CA THR A 85 8.72 -10.72 3.12
C THR A 85 8.38 -11.61 4.31
N GLY A 86 7.34 -12.43 4.21
CA GLY A 86 6.98 -13.39 5.27
C GLY A 86 8.12 -14.35 5.59
N ARG A 87 8.79 -14.88 4.57
CA ARG A 87 9.94 -15.78 4.74
C ARG A 87 11.12 -15.09 5.43
N ARG A 88 11.50 -13.88 5.02
CA ARG A 88 12.58 -13.11 5.68
C ARG A 88 12.26 -12.83 7.14
N ARG A 89 11.02 -12.41 7.46
CA ARG A 89 10.61 -12.16 8.85
C ARG A 89 10.64 -13.42 9.71
N ALA A 90 10.30 -14.57 9.14
CA ALA A 90 10.44 -15.85 9.82
C ALA A 90 11.92 -16.23 10.05
N GLU A 91 12.77 -16.07 9.04
CA GLU A 91 14.23 -16.31 9.12
C GLU A 91 14.91 -15.38 10.15
N GLN A 92 14.44 -14.14 10.27
CA GLN A 92 14.89 -13.16 11.27
C GLN A 92 14.32 -13.39 12.68
N GLY A 93 13.39 -14.34 12.85
CA GLY A 93 12.77 -14.61 14.15
C GLY A 93 11.78 -13.55 14.62
N VAL A 94 11.23 -12.72 13.73
CA VAL A 94 10.21 -11.72 14.09
C VAL A 94 8.93 -12.44 14.51
N PRO A 95 8.38 -12.17 15.71
CA PRO A 95 7.14 -12.81 16.16
C PRO A 95 5.99 -12.55 15.17
N LEU A 96 5.21 -13.59 14.84
CA LEU A 96 4.09 -13.49 13.89
C LEU A 96 3.11 -12.37 14.28
N ALA A 97 2.82 -12.19 15.56
CA ALA A 97 1.95 -11.12 16.05
C ALA A 97 2.48 -9.71 15.71
N MET A 98 3.80 -9.51 15.69
CA MET A 98 4.43 -8.25 15.28
C MET A 98 4.38 -8.06 13.77
N VAL A 99 4.56 -9.14 12.98
CA VAL A 99 4.36 -9.10 11.53
C VAL A 99 2.91 -8.74 11.18
N GLN A 100 1.93 -9.33 11.87
CA GLN A 100 0.51 -9.02 11.68
C GLN A 100 0.15 -7.59 12.11
N THR A 101 0.80 -7.09 13.15
CA THR A 101 0.64 -5.69 13.59
C THR A 101 1.20 -4.75 12.52
N ALA A 102 2.40 -5.00 12.00
CA ALA A 102 2.97 -4.26 10.88
C ALA A 102 2.06 -4.29 9.66
N PHE A 103 1.56 -5.47 9.27
CA PHE A 103 0.60 -5.60 8.17
C PHE A 103 -0.63 -4.69 8.33
N ARG A 104 -1.26 -4.66 9.52
CA ARG A 104 -2.42 -3.81 9.79
C ARG A 104 -2.08 -2.31 9.69
N HIS A 105 -0.96 -1.89 10.27
CA HIS A 105 -0.49 -0.50 10.18
C HIS A 105 -0.17 -0.11 8.72
N SER A 106 0.50 -0.99 7.99
CA SER A 106 0.88 -0.75 6.60
C SER A 106 -0.33 -0.63 5.69
N PHE A 107 -1.33 -1.49 5.89
CA PHE A 107 -2.58 -1.43 5.13
C PHE A 107 -3.35 -0.12 5.40
N ALA A 108 -3.44 0.30 6.67
CA ALA A 108 -4.05 1.58 7.02
C ALA A 108 -3.31 2.77 6.38
N CYS A 109 -1.98 2.76 6.43
CA CYS A 109 -1.14 3.80 5.81
C CYS A 109 -1.34 3.85 4.28
N MET A 110 -1.36 2.70 3.61
CA MET A 110 -1.64 2.62 2.17
C MET A 110 -3.05 3.16 1.85
N TRP A 111 -4.05 2.84 2.67
CA TRP A 111 -5.41 3.37 2.47
C TRP A 111 -5.45 4.90 2.58
N GLU A 112 -4.74 5.49 3.54
CA GLU A 112 -4.60 6.94 3.66
C GLU A 112 -3.94 7.56 2.42
N MET A 113 -2.92 6.91 1.84
CA MET A 113 -2.27 7.36 0.61
C MET A 113 -3.25 7.36 -0.57
N ILE A 114 -4.06 6.30 -0.71
CA ILE A 114 -5.08 6.19 -1.77
C ILE A 114 -6.14 7.30 -1.64
N VAL A 115 -6.67 7.50 -0.44
CA VAL A 115 -7.68 8.54 -0.18
C VAL A 115 -7.10 9.93 -0.48
N THR A 116 -5.86 10.17 -0.08
CA THR A 116 -5.16 11.44 -0.36
C THR A 116 -4.99 11.66 -1.86
N GLU A 117 -4.60 10.62 -2.61
CA GLU A 117 -4.41 10.73 -4.05
C GLU A 117 -5.74 10.88 -4.82
N ALA A 118 -6.80 10.23 -4.35
CA ALA A 118 -8.15 10.40 -4.90
C ALA A 118 -8.65 11.84 -4.73
N ALA A 119 -8.42 12.46 -3.57
CA ALA A 119 -8.78 13.86 -3.33
C ALA A 119 -8.02 14.83 -4.26
N ARG A 120 -6.74 14.56 -4.54
CA ARG A 120 -5.94 15.35 -5.49
C ARG A 120 -6.47 15.23 -6.93
N THR A 121 -6.75 14.00 -7.36
CA THR A 121 -7.23 13.72 -8.73
C THR A 121 -8.63 14.30 -8.99
N ASP A 122 -9.53 14.27 -8.01
CA ASP A 122 -10.87 14.90 -8.11
C ASP A 122 -10.78 16.43 -8.19
N THR A 123 -9.83 17.05 -7.47
CA THR A 123 -9.60 18.50 -7.54
C THR A 123 -9.03 18.94 -8.90
N GLY A 124 -8.24 18.07 -9.55
CA GLY A 124 -7.72 18.29 -10.91
C GLY A 124 -8.78 18.19 -12.01
N HIS A 125 -9.81 17.36 -11.84
CA HIS A 125 -10.92 17.23 -12.80
C HIS A 125 -11.94 18.37 -12.75
N ARG A 126 -11.95 19.19 -11.68
CA ARG A 126 -12.90 20.30 -11.48
C ARG A 126 -12.38 21.68 -11.92
N ARG A 127 -11.17 21.76 -12.48
CA ARG A 127 -10.60 22.97 -13.08
C ARG A 127 -10.59 22.87 -14.59
#